data_AF-A0AAE2YIG7-F1
#
_entry.id   AF-A0AAE2YIG7-F1
#
_cell.length_a   1.000
_cell.length_b   1.000
_cell.length_c   1.000
_cell.angle_alpha   90.00
_cell.angle_beta   90.00
_cell.angle_gamma   90.00
#
_symmetry.space_group_name_H-M   'P 1'
#
loop_
_entity.id
_entity.type
_entity.pdbx_description
1 polymer ?
#
loop_
_entity_poly.entity_id
_entity_poly.type
_entity_poly.pdbx_seq_one_letter_code
_entity_poly.pdbx_strand_id
1 'polypeptide(L)'
;LTFGGNEMPGYHCGLATHLGFLVGARHSHLDNAGYAIDQKLNAEGRRASPSELAKMIFEEECWRQVLSSLVVCFFARGVYTPEVVSRCLSVMGIDLTPADLKGLGARILREKYEFKFREGFSFEKLKVPKRVTEVPTPQGVVTERDLREGIKSFEGLLRKDVKSV
;
A
#
# COMPACT_ATOMS: atom_id res chain seq x y z
N LEU A 1 -14.78 -8.88 -11.09
CA LEU A 1 -13.42 -9.26 -10.62
C LEU A 1 -13.30 -8.78 -9.19
N THR A 2 -12.80 -9.61 -8.27
CA THR A 2 -12.70 -9.24 -6.86
C THR A 2 -11.29 -9.49 -6.33
N PHE A 3 -10.86 -8.65 -5.40
CA PHE A 3 -9.57 -8.69 -4.71
C PHE A 3 -9.85 -8.84 -3.22
N GLY A 4 -9.45 -9.97 -2.63
CA GLY A 4 -9.75 -10.24 -1.21
C GLY A 4 -11.24 -10.14 -0.84
N GLY A 5 -12.14 -10.40 -1.80
CA GLY A 5 -13.59 -10.29 -1.62
C GLY A 5 -14.20 -8.93 -2.00
N ASN A 6 -13.40 -7.90 -2.27
CA ASN A 6 -13.86 -6.56 -2.66
C ASN A 6 -13.80 -6.37 -4.19
N GLU A 7 -14.77 -5.68 -4.79
CA GLU A 7 -14.77 -5.41 -6.23
C GLU A 7 -13.54 -4.62 -6.69
N MET A 8 -13.04 -4.97 -7.88
CA MET A 8 -11.89 -4.32 -8.49
C MET A 8 -12.14 -2.81 -8.70
N PRO A 9 -11.22 -1.94 -8.25
CA PRO A 9 -11.23 -0.52 -8.59
C PRO A 9 -11.00 -0.24 -10.08
N GLY A 10 -11.39 0.95 -10.55
CA GLY A 10 -11.32 1.36 -11.96
C GLY A 10 -9.92 1.64 -12.53
N TYR A 11 -8.85 0.95 -12.09
CA TYR A 11 -7.48 1.16 -12.57
C TYR A 11 -6.84 -0.15 -13.04
N HIS A 12 -6.12 -0.10 -14.16
CA HIS A 12 -5.36 -1.21 -14.76
C HIS A 12 -4.01 -0.70 -15.27
N CYS A 13 -3.17 -0.18 -14.37
CA CYS A 13 -1.96 0.58 -14.74
C CYS A 13 -0.66 -0.24 -14.74
N GLY A 14 -0.60 -1.36 -14.01
CA GLY A 14 0.63 -2.16 -13.89
C GLY A 14 0.58 -3.15 -12.73
N LEU A 15 1.74 -3.70 -12.40
CA LEU A 15 1.90 -4.68 -11.33
C LEU A 15 1.61 -4.06 -9.95
N ALA A 16 2.01 -2.81 -9.71
CA ALA A 16 1.82 -2.17 -8.41
C ALA A 16 0.33 -1.92 -8.11
N THR A 17 -0.45 -1.60 -9.13
CA THR A 17 -1.92 -1.42 -9.06
C THR A 17 -2.59 -2.68 -8.52
N HIS A 18 -2.38 -3.81 -9.19
CA HIS A 18 -3.03 -5.07 -8.83
C HIS A 18 -2.49 -5.65 -7.53
N LEU A 19 -1.18 -5.53 -7.31
CA LEU A 19 -0.57 -5.91 -6.03
C LEU A 19 -1.18 -5.09 -4.89
N GLY A 20 -1.31 -3.78 -5.07
CA GLY A 20 -1.92 -2.86 -4.11
C GLY A 20 -3.36 -3.22 -3.75
N PHE A 21 -4.16 -3.67 -4.71
CA PHE A 21 -5.51 -4.18 -4.45
C PHE A 21 -5.50 -5.49 -3.66
N LEU A 22 -4.55 -6.38 -3.94
CA LEU A 22 -4.43 -7.66 -3.22
C LEU A 22 -3.98 -7.46 -1.77
N VAL A 23 -3.03 -6.55 -1.52
CA VAL A 23 -2.38 -6.39 -0.21
C VAL A 23 -2.86 -5.16 0.58
N GLY A 24 -3.75 -4.34 0.02
CA GLY A 24 -4.39 -3.26 0.78
C GLY A 24 -5.17 -3.82 1.97
N ALA A 25 -5.11 -3.14 3.12
CA ALA A 25 -5.80 -3.58 4.34
C ALA A 25 -7.29 -3.85 4.11
N ARG A 26 -7.97 -3.08 3.24
CA ARG A 26 -9.37 -3.25 2.83
C ARG A 26 -9.50 -3.72 1.38
N HIS A 27 -8.42 -4.14 0.74
CA HIS A 27 -8.36 -4.53 -0.67
C HIS A 27 -8.90 -3.45 -1.62
N SER A 28 -8.51 -2.19 -1.36
CA SER A 28 -9.00 -1.01 -2.08
C SER A 28 -7.85 -0.11 -2.56
N HIS A 29 -8.07 0.57 -3.70
CA HIS A 29 -7.18 1.64 -4.19
C HIS A 29 -7.09 2.86 -3.25
N LEU A 30 -7.92 2.93 -2.23
CA LEU A 30 -7.83 3.96 -1.19
C LEU A 30 -6.87 3.56 -0.07
N ASP A 31 -6.51 2.28 0.06
CA ASP A 31 -5.54 1.81 1.04
C ASP A 31 -4.13 2.19 0.65
N ASN A 32 -3.84 2.13 -0.66
CA ASN A 32 -2.59 2.54 -1.24
C ASN A 32 -2.78 3.05 -2.67
N ALA A 33 -1.90 3.93 -3.13
CA ALA A 33 -1.93 4.47 -4.48
C ALA A 33 -1.13 3.64 -5.50
N GLY A 34 -1.31 2.31 -5.55
CA GLY A 34 -0.58 1.44 -6.49
C GLY A 34 -0.64 1.92 -7.95
N TYR A 35 -1.78 2.45 -8.39
CA TYR A 35 -1.93 3.05 -9.73
C TYR A 35 -1.01 4.25 -9.96
N ALA A 36 -0.80 5.09 -8.95
CA ALA A 36 0.06 6.27 -9.07
C ALA A 36 1.54 5.87 -9.10
N ILE A 37 1.90 4.79 -8.39
CA ILE A 37 3.25 4.20 -8.46
C ILE A 37 3.51 3.72 -9.89
N ASP A 38 2.59 2.96 -10.49
CA ASP A 38 2.74 2.49 -11.87
C ASP A 38 2.80 3.66 -12.87
N GLN A 39 1.93 4.67 -12.73
CA GLN A 39 1.94 5.84 -13.62
C GLN A 39 3.27 6.59 -13.54
N LYS A 40 3.81 6.79 -12.34
CA LYS A 40 5.09 7.46 -12.12
C LYS A 40 6.24 6.67 -12.76
N LEU A 41 6.35 5.37 -12.46
CA LEU A 41 7.38 4.51 -13.02
C LEU A 41 7.32 4.44 -14.56
N ASN A 42 6.10 4.43 -15.11
CA ASN A 42 5.89 4.46 -16.56
C ASN A 42 6.38 5.78 -17.18
N ALA A 43 6.08 6.92 -16.55
CA ALA A 43 6.58 8.22 -17.00
C ALA A 43 8.12 8.33 -16.91
N GLU A 44 8.74 7.63 -15.97
CA GLU A 44 10.20 7.52 -15.82
C GLU A 44 10.84 6.48 -16.77
N GLY A 45 10.04 5.72 -17.54
CA GLY A 45 10.53 4.60 -18.37
C GLY A 45 11.16 3.47 -17.54
N ARG A 46 10.82 3.39 -16.24
CA ARG A 46 11.46 2.51 -15.27
C ARG A 46 10.56 1.33 -14.94
N ARG A 47 11.16 0.14 -14.78
CA ARG A 47 10.52 -1.04 -14.20
C ARG A 47 11.10 -1.31 -12.81
N ALA A 48 10.26 -1.81 -11.92
CA ALA A 48 10.64 -2.19 -10.56
C ALA A 48 10.32 -3.68 -10.35
N SER A 49 11.11 -4.35 -9.50
CA SER A 49 10.85 -5.75 -9.15
C SER A 49 9.58 -5.88 -8.28
N PRO A 50 8.96 -7.07 -8.21
CA PRO A 50 7.80 -7.28 -7.33
C PRO A 50 8.08 -6.95 -5.86
N SER A 51 9.27 -7.29 -5.37
CA SER A 51 9.72 -6.98 -4.01
C SER A 51 9.91 -5.47 -3.79
N GLU A 52 10.42 -4.74 -4.78
CA GLU A 52 10.55 -3.30 -4.71
C GLU A 52 9.17 -2.61 -4.71
N LEU A 53 8.26 -3.04 -5.57
CA LEU A 53 6.88 -2.54 -5.61
C LEU A 53 6.14 -2.83 -4.29
N ALA A 54 6.32 -4.01 -3.71
CA ALA A 54 5.75 -4.34 -2.41
C ALA A 54 6.22 -3.36 -1.32
N LYS A 55 7.51 -2.97 -1.34
CA LYS A 55 8.04 -1.96 -0.43
C LYS A 55 7.42 -0.59 -0.65
N MET A 56 7.31 -0.13 -1.90
CA MET A 56 6.69 1.16 -2.21
C MET A 56 5.22 1.19 -1.78
N ILE A 57 4.46 0.11 -2.02
CA ILE A 57 3.06 -0.01 -1.62
C ILE A 57 2.94 0.01 -0.09
N PHE A 58 3.79 -0.73 0.61
CA PHE A 58 3.82 -0.74 2.08
C PHE A 58 4.09 0.65 2.65
N GLU A 59 5.10 1.36 2.13
CA GLU A 59 5.44 2.71 2.58
C GLU A 59 4.31 3.71 2.30
N GLU A 60 3.66 3.61 1.13
CA GLU A 60 2.51 4.44 0.79
C GLU A 60 1.34 4.18 1.76
N GLU A 61 0.99 2.92 1.98
CA GLU A 61 -0.11 2.53 2.85
C GLU A 61 0.14 2.91 4.31
N CYS A 62 1.39 2.79 4.79
CA CYS A 62 1.81 3.26 6.11
C CYS A 62 1.55 4.77 6.24
N TRP A 63 1.93 5.57 5.24
CA TRP A 63 1.67 7.01 5.28
C TRP A 63 0.17 7.32 5.29
N ARG A 64 -0.61 6.58 4.50
CA ARG A 64 -2.07 6.71 4.51
C ARG A 64 -2.71 6.38 5.84
N GLN A 65 -2.10 5.54 6.68
CA GLN A 65 -2.61 5.32 8.02
C GLN A 65 -2.60 6.64 8.82
N VAL A 66 -1.49 7.36 8.81
CA VAL A 66 -1.38 8.69 9.47
C VAL A 66 -2.40 9.65 8.91
N LEU A 67 -2.45 9.79 7.58
CA LEU A 67 -3.38 10.70 6.92
C LEU A 67 -4.85 10.37 7.23
N SER A 68 -5.21 9.09 7.23
CA SER A 68 -6.58 8.65 7.56
C SER A 68 -6.94 8.90 9.03
N SER A 69 -5.98 8.77 9.96
CA SER A 69 -6.17 9.12 11.38
C SER A 69 -6.39 10.61 11.58
N LEU A 70 -5.82 11.45 10.72
CA LEU A 70 -6.05 12.91 10.69
C LEU A 70 -7.29 13.31 9.88
N VAL A 71 -8.03 12.34 9.33
CA VAL A 71 -9.26 12.54 8.56
C VAL A 71 -9.05 13.47 7.36
N VAL A 72 -7.85 13.47 6.75
CA VAL A 72 -7.59 14.32 5.58
C VAL A 72 -8.23 13.74 4.33
N CYS A 73 -8.64 14.63 3.41
CA CYS A 73 -9.08 14.21 2.08
C CYS A 73 -7.89 13.69 1.26
N PHE A 74 -7.96 12.45 0.76
CA PHE A 74 -6.88 11.85 -0.03
C PHE A 74 -6.64 12.50 -1.40
N PHE A 75 -7.53 13.37 -1.87
CA PHE A 75 -7.25 14.22 -3.04
C PHE A 75 -6.17 15.27 -2.73
N ALA A 76 -6.08 15.73 -1.49
CA ALA A 76 -5.07 16.68 -1.03
C ALA A 76 -3.82 16.01 -0.43
N ARG A 77 -3.70 14.68 -0.48
CA ARG A 77 -2.61 13.93 0.19
C ARG A 77 -1.19 14.40 -0.18
N GLY A 78 -1.00 14.92 -1.40
CA GLY A 78 0.30 15.42 -1.86
C GLY A 78 0.75 16.70 -1.15
N VAL A 79 -0.17 17.45 -0.54
CA VAL A 79 0.12 18.66 0.24
C VAL A 79 0.50 18.30 1.68
N TYR A 80 -0.11 17.25 2.23
CA TYR A 80 0.18 16.75 3.58
C TYR A 80 1.41 15.83 3.56
N THR A 81 2.60 16.42 3.47
CA THR A 81 3.86 15.69 3.64
C THR A 81 4.13 15.41 5.13
N PRO A 82 5.00 14.46 5.49
CA PRO A 82 5.41 14.22 6.87
C PRO A 82 5.90 15.48 7.60
N GLU A 83 6.63 16.36 6.91
CA GLU A 83 7.15 17.61 7.45
C GLU A 83 6.03 18.62 7.70
N VAL A 84 5.05 18.71 6.78
CA VAL A 84 3.89 19.59 6.96
C VAL A 84 3.03 19.10 8.12
N VAL A 85 2.73 17.80 8.17
CA VAL A 85 1.93 17.20 9.25
C VAL A 85 2.60 17.37 10.60
N SER A 86 3.91 17.11 10.70
CA SER A 86 4.70 17.32 11.90
C SER A 86 4.60 18.76 12.42
N ARG A 87 4.79 19.75 11.54
CA ARG A 87 4.63 21.18 11.91
C ARG A 87 3.20 21.55 12.32
N CYS A 88 2.18 20.96 11.70
CA CYS A 88 0.79 21.23 12.07
C CYS A 88 0.46 20.65 13.46
N LEU A 89 0.94 19.44 13.76
CA LEU A 89 0.72 18.79 15.05
C LEU A 89 1.40 19.52 16.21
N SER A 90 2.58 20.11 16.00
CA SER A 90 3.27 20.86 17.06
C SER A 90 2.51 22.11 17.52
N VAL A 91 1.69 22.73 16.65
CA VAL A 91 0.79 23.84 17.04
C VAL A 91 -0.23 23.38 18.09
N MET A 92 -0.58 22.10 18.10
CA MET A 92 -1.49 21.48 19.07
C MET A 92 -0.76 20.88 20.29
N GLY A 93 0.57 21.09 20.41
CA GLY A 93 1.39 20.51 21.47
C GLY A 93 1.73 19.03 21.25
N ILE A 94 1.60 18.52 20.02
CA ILE A 94 1.98 17.15 19.65
C ILE A 94 3.31 17.20 18.89
N ASP A 95 4.41 16.94 19.61
CA ASP A 95 5.76 16.98 19.07
C ASP A 95 6.18 15.62 18.48
N LEU A 96 5.70 15.32 17.28
CA LEU A 96 6.12 14.15 16.50
C LEU A 96 7.00 14.57 15.33
N THR A 97 8.18 13.96 15.21
CA THR A 97 9.04 14.16 14.04
C THR A 97 8.48 13.44 12.80
N PRO A 98 8.91 13.81 11.58
CA PRO A 98 8.57 13.05 10.38
C PRO A 98 8.92 11.56 10.46
N ALA A 99 9.98 11.19 11.20
CA ALA A 99 10.37 9.81 11.41
C ALA A 99 9.39 9.08 12.34
N ASP A 100 8.96 9.74 13.43
CA ASP A 100 7.96 9.20 14.35
C ASP A 100 6.63 8.94 13.64
N LEU A 101 6.20 9.86 12.77
CA LEU A 101 4.98 9.70 11.97
C LEU A 101 5.07 8.50 11.02
N LYS A 102 6.22 8.28 10.36
CA LYS A 102 6.43 7.10 9.51
C LYS A 102 6.37 5.81 10.33
N GLY A 103 6.99 5.80 11.50
CA GLY A 103 6.93 4.67 12.44
C GLY A 103 5.52 4.39 12.93
N LEU A 104 4.77 5.44 13.28
CA LEU A 104 3.38 5.37 13.70
C LEU A 104 2.48 4.80 12.62
N GLY A 105 2.63 5.25 11.37
CA GLY A 105 1.89 4.72 10.23
C GLY A 105 2.10 3.21 10.03
N ALA A 106 3.34 2.75 10.15
CA ALA A 106 3.66 1.33 10.06
C ALA A 106 3.09 0.52 11.23
N ARG A 107 3.07 1.08 12.46
CA ARG A 107 2.42 0.46 13.61
C ARG A 107 0.91 0.31 13.39
N ILE A 108 0.22 1.38 13.01
CA ILE A 108 -1.23 1.35 12.74
C ILE A 108 -1.57 0.31 11.65
N LEU A 109 -0.77 0.24 10.59
CA LEU A 109 -1.00 -0.75 9.52
C LEU A 109 -0.87 -2.18 10.05
N ARG A 110 0.13 -2.46 10.88
CA ARG A 110 0.31 -3.77 11.52
C ARG A 110 -0.87 -4.12 12.42
N GLU A 111 -1.33 -3.21 13.27
CA GLU A 111 -2.50 -3.42 14.14
C GLU A 111 -3.76 -3.78 13.32
N LYS A 112 -3.99 -3.11 12.19
CA LYS A 112 -5.09 -3.47 11.27
C LYS A 112 -4.93 -4.89 10.72
N TYR A 113 -3.71 -5.29 10.40
CA TYR A 113 -3.41 -6.64 9.91
C TYR A 113 -3.48 -7.70 11.00
N GLU A 114 -3.05 -7.39 12.22
CA GLU A 114 -3.21 -8.28 13.39
C GLU A 114 -4.68 -8.57 13.64
N PHE A 115 -5.55 -7.56 13.56
CA PHE A 115 -7.00 -7.77 13.54
C PHE A 115 -7.42 -8.72 12.41
N LYS A 116 -7.01 -8.45 11.16
CA LYS A 116 -7.36 -9.33 10.02
C LYS A 116 -6.91 -10.78 10.24
N PHE A 117 -5.69 -11.00 10.70
CA PHE A 117 -5.16 -12.34 10.94
C PHE A 117 -5.92 -13.06 12.05
N ARG A 118 -6.26 -12.35 13.14
CA ARG A 118 -7.11 -12.86 14.21
C ARG A 118 -8.48 -13.30 13.68
N GLU A 119 -9.05 -12.54 12.75
CA GLU A 119 -10.31 -12.87 12.07
C GLU A 119 -10.15 -13.88 10.90
N GLY A 120 -8.99 -14.52 10.76
CA GLY A 120 -8.78 -15.63 9.81
C GLY A 120 -8.29 -15.25 8.42
N PHE A 121 -7.90 -14.00 8.18
CA PHE A 121 -7.24 -13.59 6.94
C PHE A 121 -5.91 -14.32 6.73
N SER A 122 -5.57 -14.63 5.48
CA SER A 122 -4.29 -15.21 5.09
C SER A 122 -3.91 -14.75 3.69
N PHE A 123 -2.67 -14.28 3.53
CA PHE A 123 -2.11 -13.88 2.23
C PHE A 123 -2.01 -15.06 1.26
N GLU A 124 -1.68 -16.25 1.75
CA GLU A 124 -1.59 -17.46 0.94
C GLU A 124 -2.94 -17.83 0.29
N LYS A 125 -4.04 -17.58 0.99
CA LYS A 125 -5.40 -17.86 0.51
C LYS A 125 -5.94 -16.82 -0.49
N LEU A 126 -5.21 -15.73 -0.73
CA LEU A 126 -5.63 -14.72 -1.71
C LEU A 126 -5.71 -15.35 -3.11
N LYS A 127 -6.83 -15.09 -3.80
CA LYS A 127 -7.02 -15.48 -5.20
C LYS A 127 -6.62 -14.31 -6.09
N VAL A 128 -5.71 -14.58 -7.03
CA VAL A 128 -5.36 -13.62 -8.08
C VAL A 128 -6.42 -13.70 -9.18
N PRO A 129 -7.11 -12.60 -9.54
CA PRO A 129 -8.11 -12.64 -10.60
C PRO A 129 -7.48 -12.92 -11.97
N LYS A 130 -7.76 -14.06 -12.57
CA LYS A 130 -7.16 -14.49 -13.85
C LYS A 130 -7.20 -13.43 -14.95
N ARG A 131 -8.29 -12.67 -15.03
CA ARG A 131 -8.48 -11.62 -16.05
C ARG A 131 -7.36 -10.57 -16.06
N VAL A 132 -6.75 -10.26 -14.91
CA VAL A 132 -5.70 -9.23 -14.85
C VAL A 132 -4.36 -9.71 -15.40
N THR A 133 -4.17 -11.02 -15.56
CA THR A 133 -2.97 -11.61 -16.18
C THR A 133 -3.14 -11.91 -17.67
N GLU A 134 -4.36 -11.75 -18.20
CA GLU A 134 -4.70 -11.98 -19.62
C GLU A 134 -4.65 -10.70 -20.47
N VAL A 135 -4.69 -9.53 -19.83
CA VAL A 135 -4.77 -8.22 -20.51
C VAL A 135 -3.53 -7.39 -20.18
N PRO A 136 -2.78 -6.90 -21.19
CA PRO A 136 -1.62 -6.06 -20.94
C PRO A 136 -2.02 -4.74 -20.24
N THR A 137 -1.12 -4.24 -19.40
CA THR A 137 -1.16 -2.90 -18.81
C THR A 137 -0.23 -1.97 -19.61
N PRO A 138 -0.25 -0.64 -19.38
CA PRO A 138 0.78 0.26 -19.93
C PRO A 138 2.22 -0.19 -19.64
N GLN A 139 2.47 -0.88 -18.52
CA GLN A 139 3.79 -1.42 -18.18
C GLN A 139 4.06 -2.84 -18.71
N GLY A 140 3.14 -3.41 -19.50
CA GLY A 140 3.21 -4.76 -20.04
C GLY A 140 2.33 -5.77 -19.29
N VAL A 141 2.59 -7.05 -19.52
CA VAL A 141 1.77 -8.15 -18.97
C VAL A 141 2.14 -8.37 -17.50
N VAL A 142 1.11 -8.41 -16.64
CA VAL A 142 1.25 -8.79 -15.24
C VAL A 142 1.12 -10.30 -15.14
N THR A 143 2.05 -10.95 -14.42
CA THR A 143 2.00 -12.41 -14.23
C THR A 143 1.54 -12.76 -12.81
N GLU A 144 0.87 -13.91 -12.65
CA GLU A 144 0.51 -14.40 -11.31
C GLU A 144 1.77 -14.65 -10.46
N ARG A 145 2.86 -15.14 -11.07
CA ARG A 145 4.14 -15.33 -10.37
C ARG A 145 4.62 -14.04 -9.72
N ASP A 146 4.64 -12.95 -10.46
CA ASP A 146 5.13 -11.66 -9.96
C ASP A 146 4.21 -11.10 -8.87
N LEU A 147 2.89 -11.26 -9.01
CA LEU A 147 1.93 -10.91 -7.96
C LEU A 147 2.17 -11.71 -6.67
N ARG A 148 2.41 -13.03 -6.78
CA ARG A 148 2.69 -13.90 -5.63
C ARG A 148 4.00 -13.52 -4.94
N GLU A 149 5.04 -13.18 -5.69
CA GLU A 149 6.29 -12.67 -5.13
C GLU A 149 6.09 -11.35 -4.38
N GLY A 150 5.32 -10.42 -4.98
CA GLY A 150 4.96 -9.15 -4.36
C GLY A 150 4.17 -9.33 -3.06
N ILE A 151 3.16 -10.22 -3.06
CA ILE A 151 2.37 -10.55 -1.85
C ILE A 151 3.28 -11.06 -0.74
N LYS A 152 4.15 -12.04 -1.04
CA LYS A 152 5.07 -12.61 -0.06
C LYS A 152 6.03 -11.56 0.49
N SER A 153 6.52 -10.67 -0.38
CA SER A 153 7.39 -9.56 0.02
C SER A 153 6.68 -8.57 0.94
N PHE A 154 5.43 -8.22 0.64
CA PHE A 154 4.60 -7.34 1.46
C PHE A 154 4.30 -7.94 2.83
N GLU A 155 3.91 -9.23 2.88
CA GLU A 155 3.72 -9.96 4.13
C GLU A 155 4.99 -9.97 4.99
N GLY A 156 6.15 -10.17 4.37
CA GLY A 156 7.44 -10.08 5.06
C GLY A 156 7.71 -8.70 5.67
N LEU A 157 7.27 -7.61 5.03
CA LEU A 157 7.41 -6.26 5.57
C LEU A 157 6.48 -6.00 6.75
N LEU A 158 5.24 -6.52 6.70
CA LEU A 158 4.29 -6.46 7.82
C LEU A 158 4.84 -7.18 9.06
N ARG A 159 5.37 -8.40 8.88
CA ARG A 159 5.85 -9.26 9.96
C ARG A 159 7.23 -8.89 10.50
N LYS A 160 7.94 -7.93 9.90
CA LYS A 160 9.20 -7.44 10.48
C LYS A 160 8.92 -6.67 11.77
N ASP A 161 9.46 -7.17 12.87
CA ASP A 161 9.48 -6.45 14.15
C ASP A 161 10.15 -5.10 13.97
N VAL A 162 9.39 -4.03 14.18
CA VAL A 162 10.00 -2.75 14.55
C VAL A 162 10.33 -2.91 16.01
N LYS A 163 11.58 -3.25 16.31
CA LYS A 163 12.11 -3.10 17.67
C LYS A 163 11.69 -1.72 18.16
N SER A 164 10.90 -1.72 19.23
CA SER A 164 10.42 -0.54 19.92
C SER A 164 11.59 0.41 20.11
N VAL A 165 11.52 1.58 19.49
CA VAL A 165 12.30 2.75 19.90
C VAL A 165 11.60 3.32 21.11
#